data_AF-A0A2X2BFU2-F1
#
_entry.id   AF-A0A2X2BFU2-F1
#
_cell.length_a   1.000
_cell.length_b   1.000
_cell.length_c   1.000
_cell.angle_alpha   90.00
_cell.angle_beta   90.00
_cell.angle_gamma   90.00
#
_symmetry.space_group_name_H-M   'P 1'
#
loop_
_entity.id
_entity.type
_entity.pdbx_description
1 polymer ?
#
loop_
_entity_poly.entity_id
_entity_poly.type
_entity_poly.pdbx_seq_one_letter_code
_entity_poly.pdbx_strand_id
1 'polypeptide(L)'
;MSAEIKYLDDFRPEPKVMESKVADLDNGYTRIANELLDAIMLAGLTKHQLLMVMAVWRKTYGFNKKMDWVGNEQLESMTKIDSTKCSTAKNQLVRMKIFIQEGRKIGMNKNISEWKTDIDRNSKGFTETVKNSFTKTVKTTLPKQSNTKDNNTKDKRQDPTIPPKGGNRGGSLREELISILEGKFDFDKADKLHDSVEQKLVELGYICEREFRVSDRGDGKAGRVDLLVSNGEGDSCGIEIDRLNARDKSIVKLKQLSDGFVLVREGIVSERYDFDGIPVVSAHPMSSSSEGISREEIIREAREALDFYNNITGSQCRDFKPFMTLLSPTQSRDRYLLSDLITVIEWVVSTWKRRNNSIAKPTNICRVNRFDGYLSDALKWKNRDGINPVDCPHEELIKIWNKYVPERAIDFHEWTSRRPAYKDLEAVWNGKTNKGQWREVKHMDTCFKLISQSSLFTGLQDKGWLTLDWILTPTRWSQTYEQAKREYTERKKGIV
;
A
#
# COMPACT_ATOMS: atom_id res chain seq x y z
N MET A 1 -8.00 68.89 -13.49
CA MET A 1 -6.92 67.93 -13.82
C MET A 1 -7.45 66.55 -13.55
N SER A 2 -7.94 65.87 -14.58
CA SER A 2 -8.45 64.51 -14.49
C SER A 2 -7.27 63.55 -14.70
N ALA A 3 -6.96 62.74 -13.69
CA ALA A 3 -5.90 61.74 -13.77
C ALA A 3 -6.50 60.43 -14.34
N GLU A 4 -5.99 59.99 -15.48
CA GLU A 4 -6.24 58.67 -16.06
C GLU A 4 -5.56 57.60 -15.21
N ILE A 5 -6.33 56.60 -14.76
CA ILE A 5 -5.81 55.37 -14.18
C ILE A 5 -5.48 54.42 -15.33
N LYS A 6 -4.20 54.12 -15.53
CA LYS A 6 -3.74 53.04 -16.43
C LYS A 6 -3.93 51.68 -15.74
N TYR A 7 -4.55 50.77 -16.48
CA TYR A 7 -4.83 49.37 -16.12
C TYR A 7 -3.58 48.61 -15.66
N LEU A 8 -3.78 47.72 -14.69
CA LEU A 8 -2.77 46.91 -13.99
C LEU A 8 -2.96 45.43 -14.34
N ASP A 9 -3.07 45.10 -15.64
CA ASP A 9 -3.42 43.75 -16.13
C ASP A 9 -2.25 42.94 -16.70
N ASP A 10 -1.01 43.44 -16.70
CA ASP A 10 0.12 42.79 -17.39
C ASP A 10 1.08 41.98 -16.49
N PHE A 11 0.56 41.21 -15.53
CA PHE A 11 1.34 40.18 -14.84
C PHE A 11 0.60 38.84 -14.80
N ARG A 12 0.39 38.23 -15.98
CA ARG A 12 0.03 36.82 -16.08
C ARG A 12 1.22 36.04 -16.66
N PRO A 13 1.86 35.13 -15.89
CA PRO A 13 2.93 34.30 -16.43
C PRO A 13 2.36 33.40 -17.54
N GLU A 14 3.04 33.39 -18.70
CA GLU A 14 2.64 32.55 -19.82
C GLU A 14 2.62 31.07 -19.42
N PRO A 15 1.54 30.33 -19.72
CA PRO A 15 1.47 28.90 -19.43
C PRO A 15 2.50 28.16 -20.30
N LYS A 16 3.55 27.63 -19.65
CA LYS A 16 4.46 26.66 -20.27
C LYS A 16 3.63 25.47 -20.75
N VAL A 17 3.48 25.34 -22.06
CA VAL A 17 2.94 24.14 -22.70
C VAL A 17 3.90 22.99 -22.39
N MET A 18 3.59 22.19 -21.36
CA MET A 18 4.22 20.89 -21.19
C MET A 18 3.68 19.98 -22.30
N GLU A 19 4.50 19.71 -23.31
CA GLU A 19 4.20 18.67 -24.30
C GLU A 19 3.94 17.34 -23.56
N SER A 20 2.71 16.84 -23.65
CA SER A 20 2.38 15.53 -23.13
C SER A 20 3.11 14.47 -23.96
N LYS A 21 4.17 13.88 -23.42
CA LYS A 21 4.88 12.77 -24.07
C LYS A 21 4.05 11.50 -23.99
N VAL A 22 3.18 11.28 -24.97
CA VAL A 22 2.39 10.05 -25.11
C VAL A 22 3.30 8.94 -25.65
N ALA A 23 3.23 7.75 -25.04
CA ALA A 23 3.96 6.58 -25.54
C ALA A 23 3.30 6.08 -26.84
N ASP A 24 4.11 5.93 -27.89
CA ASP A 24 3.66 5.52 -29.22
C ASP A 24 4.54 4.34 -29.70
N LEU A 25 3.92 3.35 -30.35
CA LEU A 25 4.63 2.20 -30.93
C LEU A 25 5.50 2.61 -32.12
N ASP A 26 5.18 3.73 -32.78
CA ASP A 26 6.01 4.31 -33.85
C ASP A 26 7.38 4.78 -33.35
N ASN A 27 7.51 5.02 -32.03
CA ASN A 27 8.80 5.28 -31.37
C ASN A 27 9.60 4.01 -31.07
N GLY A 28 9.16 2.87 -31.61
CA GLY A 28 9.80 1.57 -31.47
C GLY A 28 9.31 0.77 -30.27
N TYR A 29 9.49 -0.54 -30.34
CA TYR A 29 9.08 -1.49 -29.31
C TYR A 29 10.12 -2.59 -29.13
N THR A 30 10.12 -3.22 -27.96
CA THR A 30 11.01 -4.35 -27.66
C THR A 30 10.19 -5.63 -27.69
N ARG A 31 10.45 -6.50 -28.68
CA ARG A 31 9.79 -7.82 -28.78
C ARG A 31 10.37 -8.78 -27.76
N ILE A 32 9.49 -9.40 -26.98
CA ILE A 32 9.85 -10.41 -25.97
C ILE A 32 8.95 -11.62 -26.21
N ALA A 33 9.51 -12.82 -26.15
CA ALA A 33 8.73 -14.06 -26.22
C ALA A 33 7.83 -14.16 -24.99
N ASN A 34 6.56 -14.50 -25.18
CA ASN A 34 5.57 -14.56 -24.09
C ASN A 34 6.03 -15.51 -22.97
N GLU A 35 6.61 -16.65 -23.33
CA GLU A 35 7.11 -17.64 -22.37
C GLU A 35 8.23 -17.09 -21.48
N LEU A 36 9.05 -16.18 -22.02
CA LEU A 36 10.13 -15.52 -21.27
C LEU A 36 9.56 -14.43 -20.36
N LEU A 37 8.54 -13.71 -20.83
CA LEU A 37 7.84 -12.70 -20.02
C LEU A 37 7.09 -13.39 -18.84
N ASP A 38 6.36 -14.46 -19.12
CA ASP A 38 5.63 -15.26 -18.13
C ASP A 38 6.58 -15.85 -17.08
N ALA A 39 7.72 -16.39 -17.52
CA ALA A 39 8.73 -16.91 -16.61
C ALA A 39 9.29 -15.83 -15.68
N ILE A 40 9.53 -14.62 -16.16
CA ILE A 40 10.00 -13.50 -15.34
C ILE A 40 8.93 -13.05 -14.33
N MET A 41 7.65 -13.02 -14.73
CA MET A 41 6.54 -12.69 -13.83
C MET A 41 6.41 -13.70 -12.69
N LEU A 42 6.71 -14.98 -12.96
CA LEU A 42 6.63 -16.06 -11.99
C LEU A 42 7.94 -16.29 -11.21
N ALA A 43 9.05 -15.66 -11.58
CA ALA A 43 10.39 -15.94 -11.02
C ALA A 43 10.62 -15.37 -9.60
N GLY A 44 9.67 -14.60 -9.04
CA GLY A 44 9.78 -14.05 -7.68
C GLY A 44 10.90 -13.01 -7.54
N LEU A 45 11.24 -12.30 -8.63
CA LEU A 45 12.36 -11.36 -8.64
C LEU A 45 12.09 -10.13 -7.77
N THR A 46 13.13 -9.65 -7.10
CA THR A 46 13.09 -8.36 -6.40
C THR A 46 12.96 -7.20 -7.40
N LYS A 47 12.53 -6.02 -6.94
CA LYS A 47 12.41 -4.81 -7.78
C LYS A 47 13.70 -4.49 -8.55
N HIS A 48 14.86 -4.56 -7.91
CA HIS A 48 16.14 -4.27 -8.56
C HIS A 48 16.50 -5.31 -9.63
N GLN A 49 16.22 -6.59 -9.37
CA GLN A 49 16.42 -7.65 -10.35
C GLN A 49 15.50 -7.49 -11.56
N LEU A 50 14.22 -7.19 -11.36
CA LEU A 50 13.28 -6.94 -12.46
C LEU A 50 13.73 -5.77 -13.34
N LEU A 51 14.19 -4.67 -12.73
CA LEU A 51 14.72 -3.52 -13.47
C LEU A 51 15.98 -3.87 -14.27
N MET A 52 16.86 -4.73 -13.76
CA MET A 52 18.00 -5.23 -14.54
C MET A 52 17.55 -6.05 -15.75
N VAL A 53 16.55 -6.92 -15.60
CA VAL A 53 15.97 -7.70 -16.71
C VAL A 53 15.42 -6.77 -17.79
N MET A 54 14.63 -5.77 -17.41
CA MET A 54 14.08 -4.78 -18.35
C MET A 54 15.18 -3.99 -19.07
N ALA A 55 16.22 -3.56 -18.34
CA ALA A 55 17.35 -2.84 -18.92
C ALA A 55 18.13 -3.70 -19.92
N VAL A 56 18.41 -4.97 -19.59
CA VAL A 56 19.08 -5.91 -20.49
C VAL A 56 18.20 -6.21 -21.71
N TRP A 57 16.90 -6.42 -21.58
CA TRP A 57 15.98 -6.55 -22.72
C TRP A 57 16.04 -5.31 -23.63
N ARG A 58 15.96 -4.11 -23.06
CA ARG A 58 15.99 -2.88 -23.84
C ARG A 58 17.31 -2.69 -24.60
N LYS A 59 18.44 -3.12 -24.01
CA LYS A 59 19.79 -3.05 -24.61
C LYS A 59 20.11 -4.20 -25.57
N THR A 60 19.39 -5.32 -25.49
CA THR A 60 19.60 -6.49 -26.36
C THR A 60 18.47 -6.60 -27.37
N TYR A 61 17.31 -7.09 -26.96
CA TYR A 61 16.15 -7.30 -27.83
C TYR A 61 15.62 -6.00 -28.41
N GLY A 62 15.72 -4.88 -27.68
CA GLY A 62 15.38 -3.55 -28.20
C GLY A 62 16.29 -3.05 -29.33
N PHE A 63 17.41 -3.75 -29.58
CA PHE A 63 18.30 -3.54 -30.73
C PHE A 63 18.42 -4.82 -31.59
N ASN A 64 17.48 -5.77 -31.45
CA ASN A 64 17.48 -7.06 -32.13
C ASN A 64 18.76 -7.90 -31.95
N LYS A 65 19.43 -7.80 -30.79
CA LYS A 65 20.62 -8.60 -30.43
C LYS A 65 20.31 -9.66 -29.40
N LYS A 66 21.00 -10.81 -29.44
CA LYS A 66 20.89 -11.88 -28.41
C LYS A 66 21.57 -11.48 -27.09
N MET A 67 22.74 -10.84 -27.18
CA MET A 67 23.53 -10.33 -26.07
C MET A 67 24.23 -9.04 -26.49
N ASP A 68 24.57 -8.19 -25.54
CA ASP A 68 25.38 -6.99 -25.80
C ASP A 68 26.29 -6.69 -24.60
N TRP A 69 27.32 -5.86 -24.81
CA TRP A 69 28.08 -5.32 -23.70
C TRP A 69 27.28 -4.18 -23.06
N VAL A 70 26.86 -4.37 -21.81
CA VAL A 70 26.11 -3.36 -21.04
C VAL A 70 26.91 -2.98 -19.80
N GLY A 71 27.45 -1.76 -19.80
CA GLY A 71 28.22 -1.22 -18.67
C GLY A 71 27.33 -0.89 -17.47
N ASN A 72 27.91 -0.94 -16.26
CA ASN A 72 27.17 -0.63 -15.03
C ASN A 72 26.65 0.81 -15.02
N GLU A 73 27.42 1.78 -15.54
CA GLU A 73 27.01 3.18 -15.68
C GLU A 73 25.78 3.33 -16.60
N GLN A 74 25.68 2.52 -17.65
CA GLN A 74 24.51 2.52 -18.53
C GLN A 74 23.28 1.96 -17.81
N LEU A 75 23.44 0.90 -17.02
CA LEU A 75 22.36 0.31 -16.22
C LEU A 75 21.87 1.30 -15.15
N GLU A 76 22.78 1.97 -14.47
CA GLU A 76 22.49 3.01 -13.49
C GLU A 76 21.77 4.19 -14.14
N SER A 77 22.26 4.69 -15.29
CA SER A 77 21.61 5.79 -16.02
C SER A 77 20.18 5.45 -16.45
N MET A 78 19.94 4.21 -16.89
CA MET A 78 18.62 3.73 -17.31
C MET A 78 17.65 3.49 -16.16
N THR A 79 18.13 2.98 -15.04
CA THR A 79 17.26 2.54 -13.92
C THR A 79 17.22 3.49 -12.74
N LYS A 80 18.14 4.48 -12.70
CA LYS A 80 18.36 5.41 -11.58
C LYS A 80 18.64 4.69 -10.25
N ILE A 81 19.24 3.50 -10.33
CA ILE A 81 19.71 2.73 -9.19
C ILE A 81 21.22 2.85 -9.12
N ASP A 82 21.75 3.10 -7.91
CA ASP A 82 23.19 3.13 -7.62
C ASP A 82 23.96 1.96 -8.27
N SER A 83 25.12 2.26 -8.85
CA SER A 83 25.95 1.33 -9.60
C SER A 83 26.26 0.03 -8.83
N THR A 84 26.46 0.10 -7.50
CA THR A 84 26.76 -1.05 -6.65
C THR A 84 25.56 -1.97 -6.52
N LYS A 85 24.36 -1.38 -6.37
CA LYS A 85 23.09 -2.12 -6.32
C LYS A 85 22.77 -2.75 -7.69
N CYS A 86 23.01 -2.03 -8.79
CA CYS A 86 22.90 -2.57 -10.14
C CYS A 86 23.82 -3.77 -10.35
N SER A 87 25.09 -3.64 -9.97
CA SER A 87 26.08 -4.72 -10.07
C SER A 87 25.68 -5.94 -9.25
N THR A 88 25.22 -5.73 -8.01
CA THR A 88 24.75 -6.80 -7.13
C THR A 88 23.56 -7.55 -7.72
N ALA A 89 22.52 -6.83 -8.16
CA ALA A 89 21.32 -7.43 -8.76
C ALA A 89 21.63 -8.17 -10.06
N LYS A 90 22.48 -7.61 -10.93
CA LYS A 90 22.95 -8.24 -12.16
C LYS A 90 23.69 -9.55 -11.88
N ASN A 91 24.62 -9.55 -10.92
CA ASN A 91 25.40 -10.74 -10.56
C ASN A 91 24.53 -11.83 -9.92
N GLN A 92 23.51 -11.44 -9.14
CA GLN A 92 22.51 -12.39 -8.63
C GLN A 92 21.73 -13.05 -9.77
N LEU A 93 21.29 -12.30 -10.78
CA LEU A 93 20.57 -12.85 -11.94
C LEU A 93 21.43 -13.80 -12.79
N VAL A 94 22.74 -13.53 -12.89
CA VAL A 94 23.69 -14.48 -13.50
C VAL A 94 23.80 -15.75 -12.66
N ARG A 95 23.89 -15.62 -11.33
CA ARG A 95 23.93 -16.79 -10.41
C ARG A 95 22.63 -17.62 -10.48
N MET A 96 21.50 -16.95 -10.66
CA MET A 96 20.18 -17.58 -10.86
C MET A 96 20.02 -18.18 -12.27
N LYS A 97 21.03 -18.09 -13.14
CA LYS A 97 20.99 -18.53 -14.55
C LYS A 97 19.89 -17.89 -15.39
N ILE A 98 19.37 -16.74 -14.96
CA ILE A 98 18.41 -15.93 -15.72
C ILE A 98 19.15 -15.12 -16.79
N PHE A 99 20.34 -14.61 -16.43
CA PHE A 99 21.27 -14.02 -17.38
C PHE A 99 22.38 -15.02 -17.74
N ILE A 100 22.78 -14.98 -19.01
CA ILE A 100 24.02 -15.57 -19.51
C ILE A 100 25.03 -14.44 -19.64
N GLN A 101 26.25 -14.69 -19.18
CA GLN A 101 27.37 -13.79 -19.32
C GLN A 101 28.51 -14.47 -20.10
N GLU A 102 28.92 -13.85 -21.20
CA GLU A 102 30.05 -14.29 -22.04
C GLU A 102 31.07 -13.15 -22.10
N GLY A 103 32.13 -13.28 -21.28
CA GLY A 103 33.09 -12.21 -21.06
C GLY A 103 32.40 -10.95 -20.50
N ARG A 104 32.45 -9.85 -21.27
CA ARG A 104 31.80 -8.58 -20.92
C ARG A 104 30.35 -8.48 -21.44
N LYS A 105 29.91 -9.39 -22.29
CA LYS A 105 28.56 -9.37 -22.86
C LYS A 105 27.57 -10.07 -21.93
N ILE A 106 26.35 -9.55 -21.88
CA ILE A 106 25.25 -10.11 -21.10
C ILE A 106 24.00 -10.23 -21.96
N GLY A 107 23.20 -11.26 -21.70
CA GLY A 107 21.86 -11.40 -22.28
C GLY A 107 21.01 -12.42 -21.53
N MET A 108 19.79 -12.60 -22.02
CA MET A 108 18.83 -13.51 -21.37
C MET A 108 19.13 -14.97 -21.68
N ASN A 109 19.03 -15.83 -20.65
CA ASN A 109 18.98 -17.26 -20.83
C ASN A 109 17.59 -17.68 -21.31
N LYS A 110 17.47 -18.15 -22.57
CA LYS A 110 16.20 -18.63 -23.13
C LYS A 110 15.83 -20.04 -22.65
N ASN A 111 16.77 -20.79 -22.09
CA ASN A 111 16.50 -22.12 -21.53
C ASN A 111 15.97 -21.98 -20.10
N ILE A 112 14.66 -21.76 -19.97
CA ILE A 112 14.04 -21.43 -18.68
C ILE A 112 14.16 -22.60 -17.67
N SER A 113 14.31 -23.85 -18.13
CA SER A 113 14.55 -24.99 -17.23
C SER A 113 15.89 -24.93 -16.49
N GLU A 114 16.84 -24.10 -16.94
CA GLU A 114 18.12 -23.93 -16.23
C GLU A 114 18.05 -22.89 -15.11
N TRP A 115 16.96 -22.13 -15.01
CA TRP A 115 16.85 -21.03 -14.06
C TRP A 115 16.75 -21.57 -12.63
N LYS A 116 17.56 -21.00 -11.73
CA LYS A 116 17.59 -21.32 -10.31
C LYS A 116 16.77 -20.28 -9.54
N THR A 117 15.46 -20.36 -9.70
CA THR A 117 14.48 -19.55 -8.97
C THR A 117 13.78 -20.42 -7.93
N ASP A 118 13.56 -19.93 -6.72
CA ASP A 118 13.01 -20.70 -5.58
C ASP A 118 11.51 -21.06 -5.71
N ILE A 119 10.97 -21.01 -6.93
CA ILE A 119 9.57 -21.30 -7.24
C ILE A 119 9.55 -22.58 -8.05
N ASP A 120 9.27 -23.67 -7.32
CA ASP A 120 9.19 -25.02 -7.84
C ASP A 120 8.12 -25.07 -8.94
N ARG A 121 8.56 -25.40 -10.16
CA ARG A 121 7.68 -25.65 -11.31
C ARG A 121 7.03 -27.02 -11.14
N ASN A 122 6.10 -27.12 -10.20
CA ASN A 122 5.04 -28.12 -10.22
C ASN A 122 3.92 -27.71 -9.26
N SER A 123 2.75 -27.45 -9.83
CA SER A 123 1.48 -27.31 -9.14
C SER A 123 1.17 -28.56 -8.30
N LYS A 124 1.45 -28.53 -6.99
CA LYS A 124 0.74 -29.28 -5.93
C LYS A 124 1.22 -28.82 -4.55
N GLY A 125 0.29 -28.26 -3.76
CA GLY A 125 0.39 -28.19 -2.29
C GLY A 125 1.14 -26.99 -1.70
N PHE A 126 0.52 -25.80 -1.71
CA PHE A 126 1.01 -24.59 -1.01
C PHE A 126 0.98 -24.67 0.53
N THR A 127 0.76 -25.83 1.16
CA THR A 127 0.46 -25.90 2.60
C THR A 127 1.33 -26.81 3.46
N GLU A 128 2.29 -27.57 2.93
CA GLU A 128 3.09 -28.49 3.78
C GLU A 128 4.60 -28.22 3.81
N THR A 129 5.19 -27.64 2.76
CA THR A 129 6.66 -27.52 2.67
C THR A 129 7.26 -26.42 3.55
N VAL A 130 6.46 -25.41 3.93
CA VAL A 130 6.90 -24.32 4.83
C VAL A 130 7.09 -24.78 6.29
N LYS A 131 6.52 -25.93 6.69
CA LYS A 131 6.69 -26.47 8.04
C LYS A 131 7.98 -27.27 8.24
N ASN A 132 8.56 -27.85 7.18
CA ASN A 132 9.69 -28.79 7.31
C ASN A 132 11.07 -28.20 6.95
N SER A 133 11.15 -27.10 6.20
CA SER A 133 12.45 -26.52 5.79
C SER A 133 13.05 -25.55 6.81
N PHE A 134 12.26 -25.00 7.74
CA PHE A 134 12.77 -24.13 8.81
C PHE A 134 13.38 -24.89 9.99
N THR A 135 13.15 -26.20 10.13
CA THR A 135 13.59 -26.97 11.29
C THR A 135 14.86 -27.81 11.05
N LYS A 136 15.28 -28.04 9.80
CA LYS A 136 16.48 -28.83 9.49
C LYS A 136 17.77 -28.03 9.35
N THR A 137 17.73 -26.76 8.98
CA THR A 137 18.95 -25.99 8.67
C THR A 137 19.63 -25.36 9.88
N VAL A 138 19.10 -25.55 11.10
CA VAL A 138 19.74 -25.09 12.36
C VAL A 138 20.53 -26.23 13.06
N LYS A 139 20.55 -27.46 12.51
CA LYS A 139 21.17 -28.61 13.20
C LYS A 139 22.52 -29.10 12.70
N THR A 140 23.15 -28.47 11.71
CA THR A 140 24.46 -28.94 11.23
C THR A 140 25.33 -27.80 10.74
N THR A 141 26.08 -27.20 11.68
CA THR A 141 27.54 -27.04 11.64
C THR A 141 28.01 -26.31 12.91
N LEU A 142 28.33 -27.09 13.95
CA LEU A 142 29.26 -26.68 15.01
C LEU A 142 30.69 -26.98 14.53
N PRO A 143 31.64 -26.04 14.63
CA PRO A 143 33.03 -26.38 14.89
C PRO A 143 33.27 -26.33 16.41
N LYS A 144 33.83 -27.41 16.92
CA LYS A 144 34.28 -27.60 18.31
C LYS A 144 35.42 -26.64 18.67
N GLN A 145 35.43 -26.27 19.94
CA GLN A 145 36.48 -25.58 20.69
C GLN A 145 37.90 -26.15 20.50
N SER A 146 38.92 -25.28 20.58
CA SER A 146 40.07 -25.51 21.49
C SER A 146 40.83 -24.21 21.84
N ASN A 147 40.78 -23.85 23.12
CA ASN A 147 41.83 -23.45 24.08
C ASN A 147 42.85 -22.31 23.79
N THR A 148 42.67 -21.24 24.57
CA THR A 148 43.60 -20.43 25.39
C THR A 148 45.07 -20.20 24.96
N LYS A 149 45.43 -18.92 24.78
CA LYS A 149 46.58 -18.29 25.47
C LYS A 149 46.55 -16.77 25.38
N ASP A 150 46.90 -16.15 26.49
CA ASP A 150 47.02 -14.71 26.75
C ASP A 150 47.95 -13.97 25.77
N ASN A 151 47.64 -12.69 25.50
CA ASN A 151 48.58 -11.60 25.77
C ASN A 151 47.91 -10.22 25.67
N ASN A 152 48.19 -9.41 26.70
CA ASN A 152 47.99 -7.96 26.80
C ASN A 152 48.63 -7.20 25.62
N THR A 153 48.15 -5.99 25.29
CA THR A 153 48.86 -4.69 25.51
C THR A 153 48.12 -3.48 24.86
N LYS A 154 47.72 -2.53 25.74
CA LYS A 154 47.64 -1.04 25.66
C LYS A 154 46.75 -0.27 24.66
N ASP A 155 45.88 0.53 25.29
CA ASP A 155 45.64 1.98 25.18
C ASP A 155 45.45 2.66 23.81
N LYS A 156 44.29 3.35 23.66
CA LYS A 156 44.24 4.82 23.79
C LYS A 156 42.81 5.41 23.76
N ARG A 157 42.55 6.19 24.82
CA ARG A 157 41.86 7.49 24.93
C ARG A 157 40.33 7.54 24.98
N GLN A 158 39.90 8.00 26.15
CA GLN A 158 38.57 8.42 26.59
C GLN A 158 38.13 9.74 25.93
N ASP A 159 36.82 9.85 25.72
CA ASP A 159 36.06 11.11 25.65
C ASP A 159 35.06 11.07 26.83
N PRO A 160 35.00 12.07 27.74
CA PRO A 160 34.30 11.93 29.00
C PRO A 160 32.85 12.40 28.88
N THR A 161 31.90 11.47 28.74
CA THR A 161 30.50 11.73 29.16
C THR A 161 29.72 10.47 29.57
N ILE A 162 30.39 9.41 30.03
CA ILE A 162 29.72 8.23 30.59
C ILE A 162 29.78 8.33 32.13
N PRO A 163 28.64 8.38 32.85
CA PRO A 163 28.65 8.26 34.30
C PRO A 163 29.13 6.86 34.71
N PRO A 164 29.93 6.73 35.77
CA PRO A 164 30.53 5.46 36.15
C PRO A 164 29.50 4.48 36.70
N LYS A 165 29.78 3.18 36.50
CA LYS A 165 29.11 2.06 37.17
C LYS A 165 29.07 2.27 38.68
N GLY A 166 27.88 2.11 39.25
CA GLY A 166 27.64 1.78 40.66
C GLY A 166 27.71 2.95 41.64
N GLY A 167 26.55 3.51 41.99
CA GLY A 167 26.45 4.55 43.02
C GLY A 167 25.01 5.00 43.33
N ASN A 168 24.22 4.08 43.89
CA ASN A 168 22.98 4.27 44.65
C ASN A 168 22.26 5.63 44.57
N ARG A 169 21.24 5.72 43.71
CA ARG A 169 20.06 6.58 43.86
C ARG A 169 18.80 5.78 43.53
N GLY A 170 18.41 4.84 44.40
CA GLY A 170 17.03 4.33 44.57
C GLY A 170 16.16 4.10 43.33
N GLY A 171 16.73 3.67 42.20
CA GLY A 171 16.01 3.42 40.95
C GLY A 171 16.13 1.95 40.58
N SER A 172 15.00 1.32 40.22
CA SER A 172 14.99 -0.02 39.61
C SER A 172 15.82 -0.01 38.32
N LEU A 173 16.47 -1.13 37.97
CA LEU A 173 17.17 -1.33 36.68
C LEU A 173 16.38 -0.79 35.48
N ARG A 174 15.05 -0.91 35.49
CA ARG A 174 14.15 -0.30 34.50
C ARG A 174 14.34 1.20 34.30
N GLU A 175 14.42 2.00 35.36
CA GLU A 175 14.56 3.46 35.23
C GLU A 175 15.95 3.85 34.69
N GLU A 176 16.97 3.08 35.04
CA GLU A 176 18.31 3.24 34.49
C GLU A 176 18.31 2.98 32.97
N LEU A 177 17.71 1.86 32.55
CA LEU A 177 17.59 1.49 31.14
C LEU A 177 16.72 2.50 30.36
N ILE A 178 15.61 2.97 30.94
CA ILE A 178 14.80 4.04 30.35
C ILE A 178 15.65 5.30 30.13
N SER A 179 16.40 5.75 31.14
CA SER A 179 17.28 6.92 31.02
C SER A 179 18.35 6.77 29.95
N ILE A 180 18.82 5.54 29.68
CA ILE A 180 19.82 5.25 28.65
C ILE A 180 19.23 5.27 27.24
N LEU A 181 17.97 4.88 27.08
CA LEU A 181 17.35 4.63 25.77
C LEU A 181 16.37 5.71 25.32
N GLU A 182 15.66 6.34 26.26
CA GLU A 182 14.62 7.33 25.99
C GLU A 182 15.19 8.54 25.24
N GLY A 183 14.59 8.81 24.08
CA GLY A 183 14.97 9.92 23.23
C GLY A 183 16.38 9.86 22.65
N LYS A 184 17.02 8.68 22.58
CA LYS A 184 18.43 8.55 22.16
C LYS A 184 18.64 7.99 20.75
N PHE A 185 17.59 7.66 20.01
CA PHE A 185 17.69 7.03 18.69
C PHE A 185 16.95 7.83 17.61
N ASP A 186 17.68 8.29 16.61
CA ASP A 186 17.14 8.99 15.43
C ASP A 186 16.87 7.98 14.30
N PHE A 187 15.58 7.74 13.97
CA PHE A 187 15.18 6.70 13.02
C PHE A 187 15.40 7.07 11.55
N ASP A 188 15.69 8.33 11.25
CA ASP A 188 16.15 8.69 9.90
C ASP A 188 17.53 8.07 9.60
N LYS A 189 18.24 7.58 10.62
CA LYS A 189 19.57 6.98 10.53
C LYS A 189 19.65 5.51 10.95
N ALA A 190 18.67 4.98 11.71
CA ALA A 190 18.75 3.67 12.34
C ALA A 190 17.61 2.72 11.92
N ASP A 191 17.75 2.08 10.75
CA ASP A 191 16.82 1.06 10.24
C ASP A 191 16.87 -0.28 11.02
N LYS A 192 17.71 -0.38 12.06
CA LYS A 192 17.93 -1.57 12.89
C LYS A 192 17.91 -1.26 14.39
N LEU A 193 16.86 -0.59 14.89
CA LEU A 193 16.80 -0.18 16.31
C LEU A 193 17.16 -1.30 17.30
N HIS A 194 16.68 -2.52 17.07
CA HIS A 194 16.98 -3.63 17.98
C HIS A 194 18.49 -3.85 18.15
N ASP A 195 19.23 -3.80 17.04
CA ASP A 195 20.68 -3.98 17.05
C ASP A 195 21.37 -2.79 17.72
N SER A 196 20.88 -1.56 17.46
CA SER A 196 21.42 -0.35 18.09
C SER A 196 21.17 -0.27 19.59
N VAL A 197 19.98 -0.69 20.05
CA VAL A 197 19.62 -0.77 21.48
C VAL A 197 20.50 -1.82 22.16
N GLU A 198 20.57 -3.03 21.60
CA GLU A 198 21.42 -4.10 22.13
C GLU A 198 22.89 -3.66 22.20
N GLN A 199 23.45 -3.13 21.11
CA GLN A 199 24.83 -2.67 21.06
C GLN A 199 25.11 -1.62 22.13
N LYS A 200 24.23 -0.61 22.27
CA LYS A 200 24.40 0.44 23.28
C LYS A 200 24.41 -0.12 24.70
N LEU A 201 23.53 -1.06 25.00
CA LEU A 201 23.46 -1.69 26.32
C LEU A 201 24.68 -2.58 26.59
N VAL A 202 25.13 -3.34 25.60
CA VAL A 202 26.35 -4.18 25.72
C VAL A 202 27.61 -3.32 25.90
N GLU A 203 27.72 -2.18 25.20
CA GLU A 203 28.83 -1.22 25.36
C GLU A 203 28.88 -0.62 26.77
N LEU A 204 27.73 -0.45 27.41
CA LEU A 204 27.62 -0.03 28.82
C LEU A 204 27.83 -1.19 29.82
N GLY A 205 28.01 -2.40 29.32
CA GLY A 205 28.35 -3.59 30.12
C GLY A 205 27.16 -4.36 30.66
N TYR A 206 25.95 -4.17 30.10
CA TYR A 206 24.79 -5.01 30.40
C TYR A 206 24.83 -6.31 29.59
N ILE A 207 24.24 -7.37 30.16
CA ILE A 207 24.04 -8.64 29.46
C ILE A 207 22.68 -8.58 28.78
N CYS A 208 22.65 -8.77 27.46
CA CYS A 208 21.42 -8.78 26.67
C CYS A 208 21.14 -10.19 26.14
N GLU A 209 19.93 -10.70 26.36
CA GLU A 209 19.42 -11.91 25.73
C GLU A 209 18.28 -11.54 24.77
N ARG A 210 18.49 -11.75 23.47
CA ARG A 210 17.44 -11.52 22.47
C ARG A 210 16.40 -12.62 22.50
N GLU A 211 15.17 -12.26 22.13
CA GLU A 211 14.12 -13.25 21.86
C GLU A 211 13.87 -14.16 23.09
N PHE A 212 13.87 -13.56 24.28
CA PHE A 212 13.72 -14.25 25.55
C PHE A 212 12.35 -14.92 25.64
N ARG A 213 12.32 -16.23 25.92
CA ARG A 213 11.09 -17.02 25.88
C ARG A 213 10.18 -16.73 27.07
N VAL A 214 8.90 -16.55 26.80
CA VAL A 214 7.84 -16.48 27.81
C VAL A 214 6.72 -17.47 27.50
N SER A 215 6.02 -17.91 28.55
CA SER A 215 5.08 -19.03 28.48
C SER A 215 3.79 -18.69 27.72
N ASP A 216 3.36 -17.44 27.77
CA ASP A 216 2.18 -16.93 27.07
C ASP A 216 2.44 -15.57 26.41
N ARG A 217 1.73 -15.26 25.34
CA ARG A 217 1.73 -13.95 24.67
C ARG A 217 0.32 -13.35 24.58
N GLY A 218 -0.63 -13.88 25.35
CA GLY A 218 -2.02 -13.44 25.44
C GLY A 218 -2.99 -14.22 24.56
N ASP A 219 -2.55 -15.32 23.94
CA ASP A 219 -3.42 -16.24 23.17
C ASP A 219 -3.25 -17.71 23.62
N GLY A 220 -2.71 -17.94 24.82
CA GLY A 220 -2.42 -19.26 25.36
C GLY A 220 -1.24 -19.96 24.69
N LYS A 221 -0.40 -19.20 23.95
CA LYS A 221 0.77 -19.73 23.23
C LYS A 221 2.03 -19.02 23.68
N ALA A 222 3.13 -19.76 23.67
CA ALA A 222 4.45 -19.22 23.97
C ALA A 222 4.80 -17.99 23.11
N GLY A 223 5.44 -17.02 23.76
CA GLY A 223 5.89 -15.75 23.19
C GLY A 223 7.39 -15.56 23.34
N ARG A 224 7.86 -14.42 22.81
CA ARG A 224 9.23 -13.96 23.02
C ARG A 224 9.27 -12.46 23.28
N VAL A 225 10.02 -12.08 24.30
CA VAL A 225 10.37 -10.69 24.60
C VAL A 225 11.60 -10.31 23.77
N ASP A 226 11.59 -9.12 23.19
CA ASP A 226 12.62 -8.74 22.22
C ASP A 226 14.03 -8.73 22.85
N LEU A 227 14.15 -8.18 24.06
CA LEU A 227 15.38 -8.19 24.86
C LEU A 227 15.06 -8.45 26.33
N LEU A 228 15.80 -9.35 26.96
CA LEU A 228 15.96 -9.39 28.41
C LEU A 228 17.33 -8.83 28.77
N VAL A 229 17.37 -7.79 29.59
CA VAL A 229 18.59 -7.09 29.98
C VAL A 229 18.87 -7.35 31.45
N SER A 230 20.11 -7.71 31.78
CA SER A 230 20.55 -7.91 33.17
C SER A 230 21.83 -7.12 33.47
N ASN A 231 21.94 -6.65 34.72
CA ASN A 231 23.17 -6.04 35.25
C ASN A 231 24.21 -7.08 35.71
N GLY A 232 23.89 -8.38 35.71
CA GLY A 232 24.76 -9.43 36.22
C GLY A 232 24.80 -9.55 37.75
N GLU A 233 24.06 -8.70 38.46
CA GLU A 233 23.96 -8.65 39.93
C GLU A 233 22.63 -9.23 40.45
N GLY A 234 21.83 -9.81 39.56
CA GLY A 234 20.56 -10.48 39.87
C GLY A 234 19.32 -9.72 39.37
N ASP A 235 19.45 -8.46 38.98
CA ASP A 235 18.34 -7.71 38.40
C ASP A 235 18.20 -7.99 36.90
N SER A 236 16.96 -8.07 36.44
CA SER A 236 16.63 -8.19 35.03
C SER A 236 15.40 -7.37 34.64
N CYS A 237 15.39 -6.88 33.42
CA CYS A 237 14.34 -6.03 32.87
C CYS A 237 14.08 -6.39 31.41
N GLY A 238 12.82 -6.67 31.08
CA GLY A 238 12.39 -6.93 29.70
C GLY A 238 12.15 -5.65 28.91
N ILE A 239 12.54 -5.64 27.64
CA ILE A 239 12.27 -4.55 26.71
C ILE A 239 11.53 -5.10 25.50
N GLU A 240 10.36 -4.54 25.22
CA GLU A 240 9.62 -4.74 23.96
C GLU A 240 9.80 -3.52 23.06
N ILE A 241 10.22 -3.74 21.82
CA ILE A 241 10.44 -2.68 20.85
C ILE A 241 9.24 -2.63 19.89
N ASP A 242 8.27 -1.79 20.23
CA ASP A 242 7.03 -1.65 19.47
C ASP A 242 7.16 -0.57 18.39
N ARG A 243 6.32 -0.65 17.34
CA ARG A 243 6.37 0.33 16.24
C ARG A 243 5.89 1.71 16.68
N LEU A 244 4.63 1.84 17.07
CA LEU A 244 3.97 3.14 17.25
C LEU A 244 3.28 3.26 18.62
N ASN A 245 2.60 2.19 19.03
CA ASN A 245 1.91 2.10 20.31
C ASN A 245 2.21 0.75 20.95
N ALA A 246 2.17 0.71 22.28
CA ALA A 246 2.28 -0.53 23.02
C ALA A 246 1.15 -1.51 22.60
N ARG A 247 1.53 -2.76 22.34
CA ARG A 247 0.60 -3.83 21.97
C ARG A 247 0.19 -4.61 23.22
N ASP A 248 -1.07 -5.04 23.30
CA ASP A 248 -1.56 -5.86 24.43
C ASP A 248 -0.70 -7.12 24.62
N LYS A 249 -0.25 -7.73 23.52
CA LYS A 249 0.64 -8.89 23.56
C LYS A 249 2.00 -8.57 24.18
N SER A 250 2.54 -7.38 23.92
CA SER A 250 3.81 -6.93 24.52
C SER A 250 3.66 -6.82 26.04
N ILE A 251 2.53 -6.26 26.51
CA ILE A 251 2.23 -6.18 27.95
C ILE A 251 2.10 -7.55 28.59
N VAL A 252 1.32 -8.46 27.99
CA VAL A 252 1.17 -9.83 28.52
C VAL A 252 2.51 -10.56 28.63
N LYS A 253 3.41 -10.35 27.67
CA LYS A 253 4.76 -10.93 27.71
C LYS A 253 5.60 -10.32 28.84
N LEU A 254 5.63 -8.99 28.97
CA LEU A 254 6.43 -8.30 29.99
C LEU A 254 5.95 -8.56 31.42
N LYS A 255 4.64 -8.72 31.65
CA LYS A 255 4.06 -9.06 32.97
C LYS A 255 4.48 -10.43 33.52
N GLN A 256 5.11 -11.29 32.71
CA GLN A 256 5.69 -12.56 33.15
C GLN A 256 7.14 -12.43 33.66
N LEU A 257 7.73 -11.25 33.54
CA LEU A 257 9.09 -10.95 34.00
C LEU A 257 9.03 -10.17 35.32
N SER A 258 10.18 -10.08 36.01
CA SER A 258 10.30 -9.30 37.24
C SER A 258 10.07 -7.80 37.03
N ASP A 259 10.50 -7.28 35.87
CA ASP A 259 10.31 -5.90 35.48
C ASP A 259 10.37 -5.76 33.95
N GLY A 260 9.86 -4.66 33.41
CA GLY A 260 9.93 -4.39 31.99
C GLY A 260 9.27 -3.09 31.55
N PHE A 261 9.58 -2.67 30.33
CA PHE A 261 8.96 -1.51 29.69
C PHE A 261 8.89 -1.69 28.16
N VAL A 262 8.06 -0.87 27.52
CA VAL A 262 7.95 -0.82 26.06
C VAL A 262 8.70 0.40 25.54
N LEU A 263 9.54 0.17 24.54
CA LEU A 263 10.25 1.21 23.80
C LEU A 263 9.59 1.37 22.42
N VAL A 264 8.93 2.50 22.16
CA VAL A 264 8.27 2.75 20.86
C VAL A 264 9.20 3.43 19.86
N ARG A 265 9.18 2.96 18.61
CA ARG A 265 10.03 3.45 17.51
C ARG A 265 9.54 4.77 16.92
N GLU A 266 8.38 4.75 16.26
CA GLU A 266 7.86 5.87 15.46
C GLU A 266 6.98 6.83 16.29
N GLY A 267 7.08 6.80 17.62
CA GLY A 267 6.25 7.57 18.52
C GLY A 267 6.65 9.04 18.57
N ILE A 268 5.97 9.87 17.77
CA ILE A 268 6.02 11.35 17.87
C ILE A 268 5.33 11.85 19.16
N VAL A 269 4.50 11.00 19.79
CA VAL A 269 4.06 11.22 21.17
C VAL A 269 5.21 10.86 22.11
N SER A 270 6.00 11.88 22.42
CA SER A 270 7.22 11.85 23.23
C SER A 270 6.97 11.70 24.73
N GLU A 271 5.73 11.89 25.18
CA GLU A 271 5.38 11.77 26.59
C GLU A 271 5.35 10.31 27.01
N ARG A 272 6.20 9.97 27.99
CA ARG A 272 6.14 8.71 28.72
C ARG A 272 4.74 8.50 29.25
N TYR A 273 4.17 7.32 29.00
CA TYR A 273 2.85 6.94 29.51
C TYR A 273 2.88 5.54 30.12
N ASP A 274 1.87 5.22 30.92
CA ASP A 274 1.65 3.88 31.45
C ASP A 274 0.63 3.13 30.59
N PHE A 275 0.91 1.88 30.26
CA PHE A 275 -0.04 0.99 29.62
C PHE A 275 -0.19 -0.30 30.43
N ASP A 276 -1.25 -0.31 31.25
CA ASP A 276 -1.62 -1.45 32.10
C ASP A 276 -0.49 -1.85 33.08
N GLY A 277 0.11 -0.84 33.72
CA GLY A 277 1.18 -0.97 34.72
C GLY A 277 2.58 -1.11 34.15
N ILE A 278 2.74 -1.02 32.82
CA ILE A 278 4.02 -1.10 32.13
C ILE A 278 4.35 0.28 31.52
N PRO A 279 5.51 0.88 31.86
CA PRO A 279 5.93 2.12 31.25
C PRO A 279 6.16 1.97 29.75
N VAL A 280 5.78 3.00 29.00
CA VAL A 280 6.03 3.10 27.57
C VAL A 280 6.76 4.41 27.29
N VAL A 281 7.91 4.31 26.64
CA VAL A 281 8.82 5.43 26.38
C VAL A 281 9.20 5.48 24.91
N SER A 282 9.47 6.68 24.39
CA SER A 282 9.90 6.85 23.01
C SER A 282 11.41 6.68 22.88
N ALA A 283 11.83 5.91 21.88
CA ALA A 283 13.24 5.86 21.50
C ALA A 283 13.68 7.13 20.74
N HIS A 284 12.75 7.86 20.14
CA HIS A 284 13.06 9.04 19.33
C HIS A 284 13.22 10.31 20.17
N PRO A 285 14.21 11.17 19.87
CA PRO A 285 14.26 12.51 20.47
C PRO A 285 12.95 13.27 20.25
N MET A 286 12.58 14.10 21.20
CA MET A 286 11.54 15.13 21.01
C MET A 286 11.83 15.93 19.72
N SER A 287 10.98 15.83 18.69
CA SER A 287 11.06 16.68 17.49
C SER A 287 10.07 17.84 17.59
N SER A 288 10.44 19.00 17.06
CA SER A 288 9.58 20.20 17.01
C SER A 288 8.32 20.02 16.15
N SER A 289 8.31 19.05 15.23
CA SER A 289 7.13 18.71 14.40
C SER A 289 5.97 18.08 15.18
N SER A 290 6.18 17.74 16.46
CA SER A 290 5.16 17.23 17.40
C SER A 290 4.49 18.34 18.21
N GLU A 291 4.96 19.59 18.10
CA GLU A 291 4.52 20.68 18.98
C GLU A 291 3.01 20.91 18.84
N GLY A 292 2.27 20.65 19.94
CA GLY A 292 0.86 20.97 20.09
C GLY A 292 -0.13 19.82 20.01
N ILE A 293 0.28 18.57 19.75
CA ILE A 293 -0.63 17.41 19.70
C ILE A 293 -0.32 16.43 20.82
N SER A 294 -1.23 16.33 21.80
CA SER A 294 -1.08 15.44 22.96
C SER A 294 -1.55 14.01 22.69
N ARG A 295 -1.04 13.03 23.45
CA ARG A 295 -1.50 11.64 23.39
C ARG A 295 -2.99 11.53 23.68
N GLU A 296 -3.43 12.30 24.68
CA GLU A 296 -4.77 12.37 25.21
C GLU A 296 -5.75 12.83 24.14
N GLU A 297 -5.36 13.82 23.34
CA GLU A 297 -6.14 14.29 22.20
C GLU A 297 -6.31 13.21 21.13
N ILE A 298 -5.23 12.51 20.76
CA ILE A 298 -5.30 11.41 19.79
C ILE A 298 -6.22 10.29 20.31
N ILE A 299 -6.14 9.96 21.61
CA ILE A 299 -7.02 8.97 22.24
C ILE A 299 -8.47 9.44 22.22
N ARG A 300 -8.72 10.72 22.55
CA ARG A 300 -10.06 11.32 22.52
C ARG A 300 -10.67 11.21 21.13
N GLU A 301 -9.96 11.67 20.10
CA GLU A 301 -10.43 11.58 18.72
C GLU A 301 -10.60 10.14 18.24
N ALA A 302 -9.71 9.22 18.63
CA ALA A 302 -9.85 7.80 18.28
C ALA A 302 -11.12 7.18 18.88
N ARG A 303 -11.51 7.61 20.09
CA ARG A 303 -12.77 7.21 20.72
C ARG A 303 -13.96 7.83 20.02
N GLU A 304 -13.89 9.12 19.67
CA GLU A 304 -14.95 9.79 18.90
C GLU A 304 -15.19 9.11 17.54
N ALA A 305 -14.13 8.70 16.82
CA ALA A 305 -14.26 7.94 15.59
C ALA A 305 -14.90 6.56 15.81
N LEU A 306 -14.56 5.88 16.91
CA LEU A 306 -15.16 4.59 17.28
C LEU A 306 -16.64 4.73 17.64
N ASP A 307 -16.99 5.75 18.41
CA ASP A 307 -18.37 6.03 18.82
C ASP A 307 -19.23 6.38 17.61
N PHE A 308 -18.70 7.21 16.70
CA PHE A 308 -19.34 7.49 15.42
C PHE A 308 -19.59 6.22 14.61
N TYR A 309 -18.56 5.37 14.45
CA TYR A 309 -18.69 4.08 13.77
C TYR A 309 -19.77 3.20 14.41
N ASN A 310 -19.74 3.04 15.74
CA ASN A 310 -20.71 2.23 16.47
C ASN A 310 -22.14 2.75 16.27
N ASN A 311 -22.33 4.07 16.34
CA ASN A 311 -23.62 4.72 16.16
C ASN A 311 -24.21 4.44 14.77
N ILE A 312 -23.47 4.70 13.69
CA ILE A 312 -24.02 4.54 12.32
C ILE A 312 -24.17 3.07 11.90
N THR A 313 -23.43 2.15 12.52
CA THR A 313 -23.46 0.72 12.20
C THR A 313 -24.38 -0.09 13.12
N GLY A 314 -24.81 0.48 14.25
CA GLY A 314 -25.50 -0.24 15.33
C GLY A 314 -24.61 -1.30 16.01
N SER A 315 -23.28 -1.13 15.98
CA SER A 315 -22.34 -2.09 16.56
C SER A 315 -21.82 -1.63 17.94
N GLN A 316 -21.07 -2.52 18.61
CA GLN A 316 -20.53 -2.31 19.96
C GLN A 316 -19.02 -2.62 20.00
N CYS A 317 -18.28 -2.13 19.02
CA CYS A 317 -16.82 -2.27 19.01
C CYS A 317 -16.22 -1.45 20.17
N ARG A 318 -15.19 -2.01 20.84
CA ARG A 318 -14.49 -1.36 21.97
C ARG A 318 -13.05 -0.97 21.67
N ASP A 319 -12.47 -1.55 20.62
CA ASP A 319 -11.08 -1.33 20.25
C ASP A 319 -10.94 -0.09 19.36
N PHE A 320 -10.43 1.00 19.95
CA PHE A 320 -10.17 2.28 19.27
C PHE A 320 -8.77 2.36 18.64
N LYS A 321 -7.89 1.38 18.90
CA LYS A 321 -6.50 1.37 18.42
C LYS A 321 -6.37 1.48 16.89
N PRO A 322 -7.26 0.90 16.07
CA PRO A 322 -7.22 1.09 14.62
C PRO A 322 -7.31 2.57 14.20
N PHE A 323 -8.20 3.33 14.84
CA PHE A 323 -8.35 4.77 14.58
C PHE A 323 -7.15 5.55 15.12
N MET A 324 -6.72 5.25 16.36
CA MET A 324 -5.54 5.85 16.97
C MET A 324 -4.30 5.73 16.09
N THR A 325 -4.12 4.59 15.40
CA THR A 325 -3.01 4.37 14.47
C THR A 325 -2.99 5.37 13.31
N LEU A 326 -4.14 5.75 12.76
CA LEU A 326 -4.24 6.72 11.68
C LEU A 326 -4.08 8.16 12.17
N LEU A 327 -4.64 8.46 13.34
CA LEU A 327 -4.59 9.77 13.99
C LEU A 327 -3.21 10.08 14.60
N SER A 328 -2.37 9.06 14.78
CA SER A 328 -0.97 9.22 15.19
C SER A 328 -0.10 9.54 13.97
N PRO A 329 0.68 10.64 14.00
CA PRO A 329 1.66 10.91 12.96
C PRO A 329 2.83 9.92 13.06
N THR A 330 3.56 9.75 11.97
CA THR A 330 4.79 8.97 11.88
C THR A 330 5.83 9.79 11.10
N GLN A 331 7.09 9.37 11.09
CA GLN A 331 8.14 10.08 10.33
C GLN A 331 7.85 10.21 8.83
N SER A 332 7.13 9.26 8.24
CA SER A 332 6.87 9.20 6.80
C SER A 332 5.44 9.58 6.42
N ARG A 333 4.58 9.87 7.40
CA ARG A 333 3.16 10.11 7.18
C ARG A 333 2.61 11.02 8.27
N ASP A 334 2.02 12.13 7.84
CA ASP A 334 1.25 13.01 8.70
C ASP A 334 0.04 12.28 9.31
N ARG A 335 -0.46 12.79 10.42
CA ARG A 335 -1.71 12.27 10.99
C ARG A 335 -2.87 12.55 10.04
N TYR A 336 -3.82 11.62 9.98
CA TYR A 336 -5.14 11.94 9.44
C TYR A 336 -5.92 12.74 10.47
N LEU A 337 -6.91 13.50 10.00
CA LEU A 337 -7.84 14.23 10.84
C LEU A 337 -9.02 13.33 11.22
N LEU A 338 -9.66 13.60 12.36
CA LEU A 338 -10.92 12.95 12.73
C LEU A 338 -11.98 13.08 11.62
N SER A 339 -12.04 14.21 10.92
CA SER A 339 -12.95 14.43 9.78
C SER A 339 -12.69 13.50 8.60
N ASP A 340 -11.43 13.12 8.36
CA ASP A 340 -11.05 12.17 7.31
C ASP A 340 -11.56 10.78 7.65
N LEU A 341 -11.37 10.36 8.92
CA LEU A 341 -11.88 9.10 9.44
C LEU A 341 -13.40 9.03 9.32
N ILE A 342 -14.12 10.06 9.76
CA ILE A 342 -15.58 10.15 9.66
C ILE A 342 -16.02 10.01 8.20
N THR A 343 -15.41 10.77 7.28
CA THR A 343 -15.76 10.75 5.85
C THR A 343 -15.56 9.36 5.24
N VAL A 344 -14.45 8.68 5.56
CA VAL A 344 -14.20 7.31 5.09
C VAL A 344 -15.19 6.31 5.70
N ILE A 345 -15.52 6.44 6.99
CA ILE A 345 -16.48 5.57 7.68
C ILE A 345 -17.86 5.69 7.03
N GLU A 346 -18.36 6.90 6.80
CA GLU A 346 -19.63 7.17 6.12
C GLU A 346 -19.68 6.51 4.73
N TRP A 347 -18.62 6.73 3.94
CA TRP A 347 -18.50 6.17 2.60
C TRP A 347 -18.50 4.64 2.62
N VAL A 348 -17.69 4.02 3.49
CA VAL A 348 -17.61 2.55 3.60
C VAL A 348 -18.97 1.96 3.97
N VAL A 349 -19.63 2.50 4.99
CA VAL A 349 -20.93 1.99 5.46
C VAL A 349 -22.01 2.14 4.39
N SER A 350 -21.95 3.21 3.59
CA SER A 350 -22.91 3.49 2.54
C SER A 350 -22.69 2.69 1.25
N THR A 351 -21.43 2.40 0.89
CA THR A 351 -21.09 1.90 -0.45
C THR A 351 -20.57 0.47 -0.49
N TRP A 352 -19.93 -0.02 0.59
CA TRP A 352 -19.35 -1.36 0.57
C TRP A 352 -20.41 -2.43 0.74
N LYS A 353 -20.34 -3.47 -0.09
CA LYS A 353 -21.21 -4.64 0.03
C LYS A 353 -20.95 -5.33 1.37
N ARG A 354 -22.04 -5.61 2.10
CA ARG A 354 -21.99 -6.43 3.33
C ARG A 354 -21.55 -7.85 2.98
N ARG A 355 -20.60 -8.39 3.74
CA ARG A 355 -20.19 -9.80 3.65
C ARG A 355 -20.76 -10.53 4.84
N ASN A 356 -21.47 -11.65 4.61
CA ASN A 356 -22.14 -12.42 5.66
C ASN A 356 -23.02 -11.53 6.56
N ASN A 357 -23.75 -10.60 5.94
CA ASN A 357 -24.57 -9.57 6.60
C ASN A 357 -23.82 -8.65 7.59
N SER A 358 -22.48 -8.66 7.59
CA SER A 358 -21.65 -7.85 8.47
C SER A 358 -21.05 -6.65 7.74
N ILE A 359 -20.91 -5.56 8.49
CA ILE A 359 -20.23 -4.33 8.06
C ILE A 359 -18.72 -4.49 8.31
N ALA A 360 -17.90 -3.85 7.48
CA ALA A 360 -16.45 -3.86 7.62
C ALA A 360 -16.03 -3.39 9.03
N LYS A 361 -15.18 -4.16 9.70
CA LYS A 361 -14.67 -3.83 11.05
C LYS A 361 -13.66 -2.68 11.00
N PRO A 362 -13.49 -1.91 12.10
CA PRO A 362 -12.52 -0.81 12.17
C PRO A 362 -11.10 -1.20 11.73
N THR A 363 -10.61 -2.39 12.12
CA THR A 363 -9.30 -2.92 11.69
C THR A 363 -9.14 -3.07 10.17
N ASN A 364 -10.24 -3.29 9.44
CA ASN A 364 -10.21 -3.38 7.98
C ASN A 364 -10.39 -2.03 7.29
N ILE A 365 -11.12 -1.11 7.91
CA ILE A 365 -11.29 0.26 7.42
C ILE A 365 -9.97 1.02 7.57
N CYS A 366 -9.35 0.94 8.76
CA CYS A 366 -8.17 1.71 9.13
C CYS A 366 -6.84 1.09 8.65
N ARG A 367 -6.82 0.48 7.47
CA ARG A 367 -5.59 -0.06 6.89
C ARG A 367 -4.73 1.06 6.33
N VAL A 368 -3.65 1.41 7.03
CA VAL A 368 -2.74 2.53 6.69
C VAL A 368 -2.36 2.57 5.21
N ASN A 369 -1.94 1.43 4.64
CA ASN A 369 -1.49 1.35 3.24
C ASN A 369 -2.61 1.44 2.19
N ARG A 370 -3.87 1.57 2.60
CA ARG A 370 -5.03 1.74 1.71
C ARG A 370 -5.83 2.99 2.03
N PHE A 371 -5.59 3.60 3.19
CA PHE A 371 -6.46 4.64 3.73
C PHE A 371 -6.48 5.89 2.85
N ASP A 372 -5.34 6.31 2.27
CA ASP A 372 -5.32 7.40 1.29
C ASP A 372 -6.25 7.16 0.10
N GLY A 373 -6.24 5.94 -0.44
CA GLY A 373 -7.15 5.57 -1.53
C GLY A 373 -8.62 5.62 -1.08
N TYR A 374 -8.91 5.15 0.13
CA TYR A 374 -10.25 5.20 0.71
C TYR A 374 -10.71 6.64 0.93
N LEU A 375 -9.84 7.51 1.43
CA LEU A 375 -10.14 8.93 1.64
C LEU A 375 -10.41 9.63 0.30
N SER A 376 -9.58 9.38 -0.72
CA SER A 376 -9.78 9.94 -2.05
C SER A 376 -11.15 9.55 -2.64
N ASP A 377 -11.52 8.28 -2.54
CA ASP A 377 -12.80 7.79 -3.05
C ASP A 377 -13.99 8.28 -2.22
N ALA A 378 -13.83 8.37 -0.89
CA ALA A 378 -14.85 8.90 0.01
C ALA A 378 -15.12 10.39 -0.23
N LEU A 379 -14.09 11.20 -0.49
CA LEU A 379 -14.24 12.61 -0.84
C LEU A 379 -14.96 12.79 -2.17
N LYS A 380 -14.61 12.02 -3.20
CA LYS A 380 -15.34 12.03 -4.49
C LYS A 380 -16.80 11.66 -4.30
N TRP A 381 -17.08 10.63 -3.52
CA TRP A 381 -18.44 10.21 -3.20
C TRP A 381 -19.23 11.30 -2.48
N LYS A 382 -18.63 11.92 -1.45
CA LYS A 382 -19.25 13.01 -0.67
C LYS A 382 -19.56 14.24 -1.53
N ASN A 383 -18.66 14.57 -2.46
CA ASN A 383 -18.83 15.69 -3.38
C ASN A 383 -19.72 15.36 -4.61
N ARG A 384 -20.20 14.11 -4.73
CA ARG A 384 -20.88 13.60 -5.93
C ARG A 384 -20.05 13.78 -7.21
N ASP A 385 -18.72 13.69 -7.10
CA ASP A 385 -17.82 13.80 -8.23
C ASP A 385 -18.10 12.68 -9.24
N GLY A 386 -18.24 13.03 -10.52
CA GLY A 386 -18.54 12.05 -11.56
C GLY A 386 -20.01 11.62 -11.64
N ILE A 387 -20.90 12.22 -10.84
CA ILE A 387 -22.35 11.99 -10.90
C ILE A 387 -23.02 13.20 -11.57
N ASN A 388 -24.01 12.94 -12.42
CA ASN A 388 -24.80 13.99 -13.03
C ASN A 388 -25.53 14.81 -11.93
N PRO A 389 -25.48 16.15 -11.95
CA PRO A 389 -26.20 16.98 -10.98
C PRO A 389 -27.72 16.77 -10.97
N VAL A 390 -28.27 16.32 -12.09
CA VAL A 390 -29.68 15.93 -12.21
C VAL A 390 -29.77 14.41 -12.05
N ASP A 391 -30.64 13.93 -11.18
CA ASP A 391 -30.85 12.50 -10.99
C ASP A 391 -31.39 11.85 -12.28
N CYS A 392 -31.08 10.56 -12.49
CA CYS A 392 -31.47 9.85 -13.69
C CYS A 392 -33.01 9.83 -13.85
N PRO A 393 -33.58 10.42 -14.91
CA PRO A 393 -35.03 10.48 -15.11
C PRO A 393 -35.54 9.15 -15.69
N HIS A 394 -35.48 8.08 -14.89
CA HIS A 394 -35.76 6.70 -15.30
C HIS A 394 -37.06 6.57 -16.09
N GLU A 395 -38.16 7.14 -15.57
CA GLU A 395 -39.46 7.02 -16.21
C GLU A 395 -39.45 7.59 -17.63
N GLU A 396 -38.88 8.78 -17.82
CA GLU A 396 -38.79 9.44 -19.12
C GLU A 396 -37.88 8.68 -20.08
N LEU A 397 -36.73 8.18 -19.61
CA LEU A 397 -35.80 7.41 -20.44
C LEU A 397 -36.39 6.07 -20.90
N ILE A 398 -37.18 5.41 -20.06
CA ILE A 398 -37.88 4.18 -20.45
C ILE A 398 -39.01 4.46 -21.43
N LYS A 399 -39.76 5.58 -21.30
CA LYS A 399 -40.73 6.01 -22.33
C LYS A 399 -40.04 6.20 -23.68
N ILE A 400 -38.87 6.83 -23.69
CA ILE A 400 -38.06 7.05 -24.91
C ILE A 400 -37.59 5.71 -25.50
N TRP A 401 -37.09 4.78 -24.68
CA TRP A 401 -36.70 3.45 -25.15
C TRP A 401 -37.88 2.72 -25.81
N ASN A 402 -39.01 2.61 -25.10
CA ASN A 402 -40.21 1.93 -25.56
C ASN A 402 -40.78 2.54 -26.85
N LYS A 403 -40.60 3.85 -27.05
CA LYS A 403 -40.97 4.54 -28.29
C LYS A 403 -40.15 4.07 -29.49
N TYR A 404 -38.86 3.84 -29.33
CA TYR A 404 -37.96 3.46 -30.45
C TYR A 404 -37.84 1.95 -30.66
N VAL A 405 -38.07 1.13 -29.63
CA VAL A 405 -38.00 -0.34 -29.70
C VAL A 405 -39.25 -0.96 -29.05
N PRO A 406 -40.44 -0.79 -29.64
CA PRO A 406 -41.70 -1.25 -29.05
C PRO A 406 -41.75 -2.78 -28.88
N GLU A 407 -41.06 -3.55 -29.74
CA GLU A 407 -40.97 -5.01 -29.66
C GLU A 407 -40.16 -5.51 -28.45
N ARG A 408 -39.50 -4.60 -27.73
CA ARG A 408 -38.74 -4.83 -26.48
C ARG A 408 -39.09 -3.78 -25.43
N ALA A 409 -40.34 -3.33 -25.43
CA ALA A 409 -40.83 -2.40 -24.43
C ALA A 409 -40.74 -3.00 -23.02
N ILE A 410 -40.46 -2.14 -22.04
CA ILE A 410 -40.40 -2.49 -20.63
C ILE A 410 -41.62 -1.91 -19.93
N ASP A 411 -42.34 -2.73 -19.18
CA ASP A 411 -43.40 -2.25 -18.29
C ASP A 411 -42.77 -1.50 -17.09
N PHE A 412 -43.37 -0.37 -16.71
CA PHE A 412 -42.91 0.41 -15.57
C PHE A 412 -42.93 -0.37 -14.25
N HIS A 413 -43.87 -1.31 -14.08
CA HIS A 413 -43.92 -2.15 -12.88
C HIS A 413 -42.73 -3.12 -12.79
N GLU A 414 -42.10 -3.47 -13.93
CA GLU A 414 -40.91 -4.30 -13.97
C GLU A 414 -39.61 -3.47 -13.85
N TRP A 415 -39.68 -2.15 -14.00
CA TRP A 415 -38.54 -1.25 -13.91
C TRP A 415 -38.27 -0.83 -12.47
N THR A 416 -37.54 -1.68 -11.74
CA THR A 416 -37.19 -1.46 -10.32
C THR A 416 -35.68 -1.43 -10.12
N SER A 417 -35.22 -0.87 -9.00
CA SER A 417 -33.80 -0.82 -8.61
C SER A 417 -33.13 -2.20 -8.45
N ARG A 418 -33.91 -3.29 -8.44
CA ARG A 418 -33.42 -4.67 -8.43
C ARG A 418 -33.03 -5.17 -9.82
N ARG A 419 -33.53 -4.54 -10.89
CA ARG A 419 -33.19 -4.89 -12.27
C ARG A 419 -31.76 -4.39 -12.58
N PRO A 420 -30.86 -5.23 -13.10
CA PRO A 420 -29.47 -4.81 -13.38
C PRO A 420 -29.38 -3.57 -14.26
N ALA A 421 -30.22 -3.51 -15.30
CA ALA A 421 -30.32 -2.38 -16.22
C ALA A 421 -30.63 -1.03 -15.56
N TYR A 422 -31.25 -1.03 -14.37
CA TYR A 422 -31.56 0.18 -13.64
C TYR A 422 -30.27 0.94 -13.30
N LYS A 423 -29.32 0.27 -12.63
CA LYS A 423 -28.04 0.89 -12.26
C LYS A 423 -27.16 1.17 -13.46
N ASP A 424 -27.23 0.32 -14.47
CA ASP A 424 -26.48 0.52 -15.71
C ASP A 424 -27.00 1.76 -16.48
N LEU A 425 -28.31 2.05 -16.43
CA LEU A 425 -28.86 3.29 -16.99
C LEU A 425 -28.35 4.53 -16.24
N GLU A 426 -28.28 4.48 -14.90
CA GLU A 426 -27.69 5.55 -14.09
C GLU A 426 -26.22 5.77 -14.43
N ALA A 427 -25.45 4.70 -14.63
CA ALA A 427 -24.04 4.78 -15.03
C ALA A 427 -23.89 5.45 -16.41
N VAL A 428 -24.75 5.12 -17.36
CA VAL A 428 -24.79 5.77 -18.67
C VAL A 428 -25.18 7.24 -18.55
N TRP A 429 -26.19 7.57 -17.73
CA TRP A 429 -26.65 8.93 -17.45
C TRP A 429 -25.59 9.82 -16.80
N ASN A 430 -24.79 9.25 -15.90
CA ASN A 430 -23.65 9.90 -15.27
C ASN A 430 -22.44 10.04 -16.21
N GLY A 431 -22.48 9.48 -17.42
CA GLY A 431 -21.46 9.71 -18.43
C GLY A 431 -21.51 11.13 -19.00
N LYS A 432 -20.32 11.69 -19.30
CA LYS A 432 -20.23 12.95 -20.04
C LYS A 432 -20.29 12.72 -21.56
N THR A 433 -20.78 13.73 -22.28
CA THR A 433 -20.71 13.81 -23.73
C THR A 433 -19.25 14.00 -24.19
N ASN A 434 -18.99 13.87 -25.49
CA ASN A 434 -17.67 14.15 -26.08
C ASN A 434 -17.20 15.61 -25.87
N LYS A 435 -18.11 16.54 -25.57
CA LYS A 435 -17.81 17.93 -25.22
C LYS A 435 -17.63 18.15 -23.71
N GLY A 436 -17.57 17.09 -22.91
CA GLY A 436 -17.42 17.15 -21.45
C GLY A 436 -18.68 17.60 -20.69
N GLN A 437 -19.81 17.82 -21.37
CA GLN A 437 -21.08 18.20 -20.75
C GLN A 437 -21.80 16.97 -20.19
N TRP A 438 -22.54 17.14 -19.10
CA TRP A 438 -23.42 16.09 -18.56
C TRP A 438 -24.48 15.69 -19.59
N ARG A 439 -24.90 14.42 -19.54
CA ARG A 439 -26.02 13.98 -20.38
C ARG A 439 -27.32 14.60 -19.89
N GLU A 440 -28.20 14.79 -20.85
CA GLU A 440 -29.55 15.31 -20.66
C GLU A 440 -30.47 14.34 -21.41
N VAL A 441 -31.77 14.44 -21.18
CA VAL A 441 -32.77 13.57 -21.82
C VAL A 441 -32.63 13.59 -23.35
N LYS A 442 -32.44 14.77 -23.96
CA LYS A 442 -32.23 14.92 -25.42
C LYS A 442 -31.03 14.11 -25.94
N HIS A 443 -29.98 13.99 -25.14
CA HIS A 443 -28.80 13.20 -25.49
C HIS A 443 -29.14 11.71 -25.48
N MET A 444 -29.88 11.24 -24.47
CA MET A 444 -30.32 9.86 -24.37
C MET A 444 -31.35 9.49 -25.46
N ASP A 445 -32.29 10.37 -25.78
CA ASP A 445 -33.21 10.23 -26.91
C ASP A 445 -32.45 10.00 -28.22
N THR A 446 -31.43 10.83 -28.48
CA THR A 446 -30.57 10.67 -29.65
C THR A 446 -29.84 9.32 -29.62
N CYS A 447 -29.30 8.90 -28.47
CA CYS A 447 -28.63 7.61 -28.35
C CYS A 447 -29.56 6.44 -28.68
N PHE A 448 -30.74 6.37 -28.05
CA PHE A 448 -31.69 5.28 -28.27
C PHE A 448 -32.24 5.28 -29.69
N LYS A 449 -32.52 6.46 -30.27
CA LYS A 449 -32.92 6.59 -31.67
C LYS A 449 -31.86 6.00 -32.60
N LEU A 450 -30.60 6.40 -32.45
CA LEU A 450 -29.52 5.90 -33.30
C LEU A 450 -29.33 4.38 -33.15
N ILE A 451 -29.35 3.89 -31.91
CA ILE A 451 -29.22 2.45 -31.60
C ILE A 451 -30.35 1.65 -32.26
N SER A 452 -31.60 2.10 -32.17
CA SER A 452 -32.75 1.41 -32.78
C SER A 452 -32.65 1.30 -34.31
N GLN A 453 -31.95 2.24 -34.95
CA GLN A 453 -31.74 2.26 -36.39
C GLN A 453 -30.47 1.50 -36.83
N SER A 454 -29.76 0.88 -35.89
CA SER A 454 -28.55 0.14 -36.21
C SER A 454 -28.88 -1.17 -36.92
N SER A 455 -27.99 -1.60 -37.82
CA SER A 455 -28.05 -2.92 -38.44
C SER A 455 -28.05 -4.06 -37.42
N LEU A 456 -27.60 -3.81 -36.19
CA LEU A 456 -27.70 -4.75 -35.07
C LEU A 456 -29.15 -5.20 -34.80
N PHE A 457 -30.13 -4.34 -35.08
CA PHE A 457 -31.56 -4.62 -34.90
C PHE A 457 -32.21 -5.31 -36.10
N THR A 458 -31.49 -5.52 -37.22
CA THR A 458 -32.00 -6.32 -38.34
C THR A 458 -32.27 -7.75 -37.88
N GLY A 459 -33.47 -8.26 -38.18
CA GLY A 459 -33.88 -9.61 -37.73
C GLY A 459 -34.09 -9.70 -36.22
N LEU A 460 -34.66 -8.65 -35.60
CA LEU A 460 -34.84 -8.58 -34.15
C LEU A 460 -35.65 -9.76 -33.58
N GLN A 461 -36.57 -10.34 -34.36
CA GLN A 461 -37.34 -11.51 -33.95
C GLN A 461 -36.46 -12.71 -33.54
N ASP A 462 -35.30 -12.89 -34.19
CA ASP A 462 -34.37 -13.99 -33.92
C ASP A 462 -33.37 -13.63 -32.81
N LYS A 463 -33.39 -12.39 -32.33
CA LYS A 463 -32.47 -11.82 -31.33
C LYS A 463 -33.21 -11.52 -30.03
N GLY A 464 -33.71 -12.57 -29.38
CA GLY A 464 -34.36 -12.47 -28.06
C GLY A 464 -33.44 -11.88 -26.98
N TRP A 465 -32.13 -12.03 -27.13
CA TRP A 465 -31.12 -11.50 -26.21
C TRP A 465 -30.90 -9.99 -26.32
N LEU A 466 -31.28 -9.35 -27.44
CA LEU A 466 -31.04 -7.93 -27.69
C LEU A 466 -32.13 -7.09 -27.00
N THR A 467 -31.90 -6.79 -25.73
CA THR A 467 -32.79 -6.03 -24.83
C THR A 467 -32.10 -4.79 -24.29
N LEU A 468 -32.84 -3.88 -23.66
CA LEU A 468 -32.25 -2.72 -22.98
C LEU A 468 -31.23 -3.17 -21.91
N ASP A 469 -31.55 -4.21 -21.14
CA ASP A 469 -30.65 -4.81 -20.15
C ASP A 469 -29.33 -5.26 -20.77
N TRP A 470 -29.38 -5.87 -21.95
CA TRP A 470 -28.17 -6.30 -22.64
C TRP A 470 -27.34 -5.11 -23.12
N ILE A 471 -27.99 -4.09 -23.68
CA ILE A 471 -27.36 -2.90 -24.28
C ILE A 471 -26.70 -2.03 -23.22
N LEU A 472 -27.38 -1.77 -22.11
CA LEU A 472 -26.88 -0.86 -21.07
C LEU A 472 -25.68 -1.41 -20.30
N THR A 473 -25.37 -2.71 -20.40
CA THR A 473 -24.24 -3.25 -19.65
C THR A 473 -22.94 -2.48 -19.97
N PRO A 474 -22.07 -2.21 -18.98
CA PRO A 474 -20.93 -1.30 -19.14
C PRO A 474 -20.00 -1.65 -20.31
N THR A 475 -19.85 -2.94 -20.60
CA THR A 475 -19.01 -3.43 -21.70
C THR A 475 -19.61 -3.20 -23.09
N ARG A 476 -20.94 -3.13 -23.20
CA ARG A 476 -21.65 -3.16 -24.48
C ARG A 476 -22.16 -1.80 -24.89
N TRP A 477 -22.61 -0.97 -23.94
CA TRP A 477 -23.17 0.35 -24.21
C TRP A 477 -22.35 1.14 -25.23
N SER A 478 -21.04 1.31 -24.97
CA SER A 478 -20.12 2.04 -25.84
C SER A 478 -19.99 1.39 -27.22
N GLN A 479 -19.93 0.05 -27.30
CA GLN A 479 -19.81 -0.66 -28.56
C GLN A 479 -21.07 -0.49 -29.43
N THR A 480 -22.24 -0.70 -28.83
CA THR A 480 -23.54 -0.53 -29.51
C THR A 480 -23.75 0.89 -29.99
N TYR A 481 -23.40 1.87 -29.16
CA TYR A 481 -23.59 3.27 -29.52
C TYR A 481 -22.60 3.75 -30.60
N GLU A 482 -21.33 3.34 -30.52
CA GLU A 482 -20.34 3.70 -31.56
C GLU A 482 -20.64 3.03 -32.90
N GLN A 483 -21.11 1.78 -32.90
CA GLN A 483 -21.60 1.14 -34.13
C GLN A 483 -22.76 1.94 -34.74
N ALA A 484 -23.77 2.27 -33.94
CA ALA A 484 -24.93 3.04 -34.39
C ALA A 484 -24.54 4.43 -34.95
N LYS A 485 -23.58 5.11 -34.32
CA LYS A 485 -23.02 6.39 -34.80
C LYS A 485 -22.29 6.24 -36.13
N ARG A 486 -21.48 5.18 -36.29
CA ARG A 486 -20.75 4.91 -37.54
C ARG A 486 -21.73 4.70 -38.68
N GLU A 487 -22.72 3.82 -38.49
CA GLU A 487 -23.74 3.51 -39.49
C GLU A 487 -24.60 4.74 -39.83
N TYR A 488 -24.90 5.59 -38.86
CA TYR A 488 -25.57 6.87 -39.13
C TYR A 488 -24.71 7.81 -40.00
N THR A 489 -23.41 7.86 -39.74
CA THR A 489 -22.47 8.67 -40.52
C THR A 489 -22.32 8.15 -41.95
N GLU A 490 -22.28 6.84 -42.14
CA GLU A 490 -22.24 6.17 -43.44
C GLU A 490 -23.50 6.45 -44.26
N ARG A 491 -24.69 6.29 -43.64
CA ARG A 491 -25.98 6.66 -44.24
C ARG A 491 -26.02 8.12 -44.68
N LYS A 492 -25.53 9.03 -43.84
CA LYS A 492 -25.49 10.47 -44.16
C LYS A 492 -24.54 10.80 -45.32
N LYS A 493 -23.50 9.99 -45.52
CA LYS A 493 -22.54 10.10 -46.63
C LYS A 493 -22.99 9.37 -47.90
N GLY A 494 -24.11 8.66 -47.87
CA GLY A 494 -24.62 7.87 -49.00
C GLY A 494 -23.78 6.62 -49.31
N ILE A 495 -23.06 6.08 -48.33
CA ILE A 495 -22.17 4.92 -48.49
C ILE A 495 -22.94 3.60 -48.31
N VAL A 496 -24.04 3.62 -47.55
CA VAL A 496 -24.90 2.48 -47.21
C VAL A 496 -26.36 2.90 -47.24
#